data_AF-A0A6G4RBG1-F1
#
_entry.id   AF-A0A6G4RBG1-F1
#
_cell.length_a   1.000
_cell.length_b   1.000
_cell.length_c   1.000
_cell.angle_alpha   90.00
_cell.angle_beta   90.00
_cell.angle_gamma   90.00
#
_symmetry.space_group_name_H-M   'P 1'
#
loop_
_entity.id
_entity.type
_entity.pdbx_description
1 polymer ?
#
loop_
_entity_poly.entity_id
_entity_poly.type
_entity_poly.pdbx_seq_one_letter_code
_entity_poly.pdbx_strand_id
1 'polypeptide(L)' 'MSTNTDATDRSTTPELELDAPDLVSVTVENDDAPDECAIFPDDASEAELMTNWISAQNDSFVALESMR' A
#
# COMPACT_ATOMS: atom_id res chain seq x y z
N MET A 1 12.26 -37.39 -30.14
CA MET A 1 12.62 -36.44 -29.09
C MET A 1 11.62 -35.30 -29.17
N SER A 2 10.65 -35.27 -28.27
CA SER A 2 9.56 -34.29 -28.29
C SER A 2 9.98 -33.09 -27.47
N THR A 3 10.08 -31.93 -28.10
CA THR A 3 10.35 -30.66 -27.42
C THR A 3 9.07 -30.19 -26.76
N ASN A 4 9.04 -30.17 -25.43
CA ASN A 4 7.96 -29.55 -24.67
C ASN A 4 7.92 -28.05 -25.03
N THR A 5 6.82 -27.63 -25.65
CA THR A 5 6.45 -26.22 -25.74
C THR A 5 6.13 -25.76 -24.32
N ASP A 6 7.04 -24.97 -23.74
CA ASP A 6 6.78 -24.17 -22.55
C ASP A 6 5.70 -23.16 -22.90
N ALA A 7 4.45 -23.52 -22.60
CA ALA A 7 3.37 -22.56 -22.56
C ALA A 7 3.66 -21.67 -21.35
N THR A 8 4.40 -20.58 -21.59
CA THR A 8 4.44 -19.44 -20.69
C THR A 8 2.99 -18.95 -20.57
N ASP A 9 2.29 -19.47 -19.56
CA ASP A 9 1.06 -18.92 -19.02
C ASP A 9 1.43 -17.56 -18.43
N ARG A 10 1.58 -16.57 -19.31
CA ARG A 10 1.49 -15.17 -18.91
C ARG A 10 0.00 -14.95 -18.69
N SER A 11 -0.50 -15.44 -17.55
CA SER A 11 -1.76 -15.02 -16.98
C SER A 11 -1.75 -13.50 -17.02
N THR A 12 -2.36 -12.95 -18.06
CA THR A 12 -2.75 -11.55 -18.11
C THR A 12 -3.89 -11.51 -17.13
N THR A 13 -3.56 -11.38 -15.85
CA THR A 13 -4.51 -10.90 -14.85
C THR A 13 -5.13 -9.69 -15.53
N PRO A 14 -6.45 -9.64 -15.76
CA PRO A 14 -7.05 -8.37 -16.12
C PRO A 14 -6.61 -7.45 -15.01
N GLU A 15 -5.72 -6.51 -15.33
CA GLU A 15 -5.51 -5.32 -14.53
C GLU A 15 -6.90 -4.71 -14.53
N LEU A 16 -7.69 -5.09 -13.53
CA LEU A 16 -8.85 -4.31 -13.19
C LEU A 16 -8.22 -2.95 -12.95
N GLU A 17 -8.42 -2.03 -13.89
CA GLU A 17 -8.16 -0.61 -13.70
C GLU A 17 -9.16 -0.17 -12.64
N LEU A 18 -8.96 -0.68 -11.42
CA LEU A 18 -9.60 -0.19 -10.23
C LEU A 18 -9.05 1.22 -10.13
N ASP A 19 -9.93 2.21 -10.27
CA ASP A 19 -9.65 3.57 -9.82
C ASP A 19 -9.20 3.47 -8.36
N ALA A 20 -7.89 3.32 -8.17
CA ALA A 20 -7.30 3.28 -6.86
C ALA A 20 -7.50 4.67 -6.28
N PRO A 21 -8.07 4.79 -5.08
CA PRO A 21 -8.32 6.11 -4.51
C PRO A 21 -6.97 6.82 -4.31
N ASP A 22 -6.97 8.14 -4.48
CA ASP A 22 -5.83 8.95 -4.08
C ASP A 22 -5.63 8.80 -2.57
N LEU A 23 -4.41 8.40 -2.19
CA LEU A 23 -4.03 8.18 -0.80
C LEU A 23 -3.24 9.36 -0.27
N VAL A 24 -3.57 9.78 0.94
CA VAL A 24 -2.84 10.80 1.69
C VAL A 24 -2.21 10.17 2.94
N SER A 25 -1.16 10.81 3.44
CA SER A 25 -0.51 10.40 4.67
C SER A 25 -0.35 11.57 5.64
N VAL A 26 -0.46 11.26 6.94
CA VAL A 26 -0.24 12.21 8.03
C VAL A 26 0.61 11.55 9.12
N THR A 27 1.53 12.33 9.69
CA THR A 27 2.28 11.92 10.88
C THR A 27 1.51 12.35 12.12
N VAL A 28 1.24 11.39 12.99
CA VAL A 28 0.63 11.58 14.30
C VAL A 28 1.75 11.53 15.33
N GLU A 29 2.00 12.66 15.98
CA GLU A 29 2.98 12.77 17.06
C GLU A 29 2.41 12.17 18.35
N ASN A 30 3.17 11.28 18.99
CA ASN A 30 2.78 10.64 20.25
C ASN A 30 3.80 11.00 21.35
N ASP A 31 3.35 11.59 22.46
CA ASP A 31 4.26 12.01 23.55
C ASP A 31 4.93 10.82 24.29
N ASP A 32 4.20 9.71 24.45
CA ASP A 32 4.63 8.54 25.25
C ASP A 32 4.90 7.28 24.41
N ALA A 33 4.81 7.40 23.08
CA ALA A 33 4.99 6.30 22.12
C ALA A 33 5.68 6.81 20.85
N PRO A 34 6.18 5.92 19.98
CA PRO A 34 6.72 6.35 18.69
C PRO A 34 5.64 7.05 17.85
N ASP A 35 6.08 8.02 17.04
CA ASP A 35 5.20 8.65 16.06
C ASP A 35 4.72 7.63 15.04
N GLU A 36 3.47 7.81 14.62
CA GLU A 36 2.81 6.94 13.67
C GLU A 36 2.52 7.69 12.37
N CYS A 37 2.76 7.05 11.23
CA CYS A 37 2.32 7.53 9.93
C CYS A 37 1.03 6.80 9.57
N ALA A 38 -0.07 7.54 9.49
CA ALA A 38 -1.36 7.03 9.03
C ALA A 38 -1.55 7.34 7.54
N ILE A 39 -1.99 6.35 6.78
CA ILE A 39 -2.28 6.42 5.34
C ILE A 39 -3.73 6.05 5.12
N PHE A 40 -4.47 6.89 4.39
CA PHE A 40 -5.91 6.71 4.16
C PHE A 40 -6.36 7.38 2.84
N PRO A 41 -7.53 7.01 2.29
CA PRO A 41 -8.09 7.67 1.10
C PRO A 41 -8.45 9.14 1.37
N ASP A 42 -8.15 10.03 0.43
CA ASP A 42 -8.43 11.47 0.53
C ASP A 42 -9.93 11.78 0.68
N ASP A 43 -10.79 11.08 -0.07
CA ASP A 43 -12.24 11.29 -0.08
C ASP A 43 -13.00 10.44 0.96
N ALA A 44 -12.29 9.83 1.92
CA ALA A 44 -12.92 8.98 2.93
C ALA A 44 -13.75 9.79 3.93
N SER A 45 -14.98 9.34 4.18
CA SER A 45 -15.80 9.86 5.27
C SER A 45 -15.22 9.51 6.63
N GLU A 46 -15.57 10.24 7.69
CA GLU A 46 -15.10 9.94 9.06
C GLU A 46 -15.39 8.49 9.50
N ALA A 47 -16.54 7.94 9.09
CA ALA A 47 -16.89 6.54 9.35
C ALA A 47 -16.00 5.54 8.59
N GLU A 48 -15.54 5.89 7.40
CA GLU A 48 -14.65 5.07 6.57
C GLU A 48 -13.21 5.16 7.08
N LEU A 49 -12.78 6.34 7.53
CA LEU A 49 -11.47 6.53 8.16
C LEU A 49 -11.29 5.68 9.42
N MET A 50 -12.37 5.24 10.09
CA MET A 50 -12.24 4.36 11.25
C MET A 50 -11.85 2.92 10.87
N THR A 51 -12.09 2.48 9.64
CA THR A 51 -11.92 1.07 9.22
C THR A 51 -11.03 0.87 8.00
N ASN A 52 -10.77 1.93 7.24
CA ASN A 52 -10.12 1.89 5.93
C ASN A 52 -8.81 2.70 5.92
N TRP A 53 -7.94 2.43 6.89
CA TRP A 53 -6.65 3.10 7.05
C TRP A 53 -5.57 2.10 7.47
N ILE A 54 -4.31 2.47 7.21
CA ILE A 54 -3.12 1.74 7.63
C ILE A 54 -2.26 2.70 8.43
N SER A 55 -1.77 2.30 9.62
CA SER A 55 -0.65 2.98 10.26
C SER A 55 0.58 2.12 10.37
N ALA A 56 1.72 2.77 10.38
CA ALA A 56 2.99 2.18 10.80
C ALA A 56 3.77 3.18 11.65
N GLN A 57 4.57 2.66 12.56
CA GLN A 57 5.49 3.48 13.34
C GLN A 57 6.67 3.91 12.47
N ASN A 58 7.31 5.03 12.81
CA ASN A 58 8.38 5.62 12.00
C ASN A 58 9.51 4.63 11.64
N ASP A 59 9.92 3.76 12.57
CA ASP A 59 10.95 2.73 12.35
C ASP A 59 10.51 1.57 11.44
N SER A 60 9.24 1.52 11.02
CA SER A 60 8.69 0.47 10.14
C SER A 60 8.82 0.82 8.65
N PHE A 61 9.13 2.07 8.31
CA PHE A 61 9.35 2.49 6.92
C PHE A 61 10.83 2.42 6.55
N VAL A 62 11.10 2.07 5.30
CA VAL A 62 12.45 2.15 4.72
C VAL A 62 12.47 3.25 3.67
N ALA A 63 13.57 4.00 3.62
CA ALA A 63 13.75 4.99 2.55
C ALA A 63 13.81 4.28 1.19
N LEU A 64 13.07 4.78 0.21
CA LEU A 64 13.02 4.19 -1.13
C LEU A 64 14.42 4.11 -1.78
N GLU A 65 15.30 5.07 -1.49
CA GLU A 65 16.70 5.06 -1.91
C GLU A 65 17.52 3.89 -1.33
N SER A 66 17.09 3.31 -0.21
CA SER A 66 17.71 2.13 0.41
C SER A 66 17.22 0.82 -0.20
N MET A 67 16.14 0.84 -0.99
CA MET A 67 15.61 -0.33 -1.71
C MET A 67 16.12 -0.32 -3.16
N ARG A 68 17.38 -0.73 -3.35
CA ARG A 68 18.00 -0.86 -4.68
C ARG A 68 18.63 -2.23 -4.89
#